data_AF-A0A838PVM2-F1
#
_entry.id   AF-A0A838PVM2-F1
#
_cell.length_a   1.000
_cell.length_b   1.000
_cell.length_c   1.000
_cell.angle_alpha   90.00
_cell.angle_beta   90.00
_cell.angle_gamma   90.00
#
_symmetry.space_group_name_H-M   'P 1'
#
loop_
_entity.id
_entity.type
_entity.pdbx_description
1 polymer ?
#
loop_
_entity_poly.entity_id
_entity_poly.type
_entity_poly.pdbx_seq_one_letter_code
_entity_poly.pdbx_strand_id
1 'polypeptide(L)' 'MAVTLDAGTALRIAELLDLFAELPSTPPVLTSEARDHAVILLDAVEEGDEPRRHRPDTAR' A
#
# COMPACT_ATOMS: atom_id res chain seq x y z
N MET A 1 -10.52 0.34 -17.61
CA MET A 1 -9.11 0.71 -17.77
C MET A 1 -8.40 0.37 -16.47
N ALA A 2 -7.55 -0.65 -16.45
CA ALA A 2 -6.71 -0.90 -15.28
C ALA A 2 -5.62 0.17 -15.26
N VAL A 3 -5.43 0.83 -14.12
CA VAL A 3 -4.30 1.73 -13.92
C VAL A 3 -3.14 0.82 -13.53
N THR A 4 -2.14 0.72 -14.39
CA THR A 4 -0.88 0.06 -14.07
C THR A 4 -0.01 1.07 -13.33
N LEU A 5 0.45 0.70 -12.15
CA LEU A 5 1.41 1.48 -11.37
C LEU A 5 2.80 1.03 -11.81
N ASP A 6 3.61 1.94 -12.35
CA ASP A 6 5.02 1.66 -12.55
C ASP A 6 5.75 1.57 -11.20
N ALA A 7 6.89 0.89 -11.19
CA ALA A 7 7.69 0.66 -9.99
C ALA A 7 8.07 1.94 -9.23
N GLY A 8 8.38 3.02 -9.96
CA GLY A 8 8.73 4.30 -9.36
C GLY A 8 7.54 4.97 -8.68
N THR A 9 6.36 4.88 -9.29
CA THR A 9 5.12 5.39 -8.68
C THR A 9 4.71 4.55 -7.48
N ALA A 10 4.80 3.22 -7.54
CA ALA A 10 4.49 2.34 -6.41
C ALA A 10 5.39 2.62 -5.19
N LEU A 11 6.71 2.81 -5.42
CA LEU A 11 7.65 3.18 -4.37
C LEU A 11 7.27 4.51 -3.69
N ARG A 12 6.94 5.54 -4.47
CA ARG A 12 6.50 6.83 -3.92
C ARG A 12 5.22 6.74 -3.11
N ILE A 13 4.28 5.88 -3.50
CA ILE A 13 3.05 5.67 -2.74
C ILE A 13 3.35 4.95 -1.42
N ALA A 14 4.23 3.95 -1.44
CA ALA A 14 4.68 3.29 -0.21
C ALA A 14 5.33 4.28 0.76
N GLU A 15 6.24 5.13 0.28
CA GLU A 15 6.87 6.20 1.09
C GLU A 15 5.84 7.17 1.71
N LEU A 16 4.79 7.52 0.94
CA LEU A 16 3.71 8.38 1.44
C LEU A 16 2.85 7.70 2.51
N LEU A 17 2.59 6.40 2.36
CA LEU A 17 1.86 5.61 3.34
C LEU A 17 2.65 5.46 4.63
N ASP A 18 3.95 5.25 4.55
CA ASP A 18 4.84 5.22 5.72
C ASP A 18 4.86 6.58 6.42
N LEU A 19 5.02 7.68 5.68
CA LEU A 19 4.95 9.03 6.25
C LEU A 19 3.61 9.27 6.94
N PHE A 20 2.50 8.87 6.30
CA PHE A 20 1.16 8.97 6.88
C PHE A 20 1.06 8.16 8.19
N ALA A 21 1.63 6.97 8.24
CA ALA A 21 1.64 6.11 9.43
C ALA A 21 2.44 6.72 10.61
N GLU A 22 3.42 7.56 10.33
CA GLU A 22 4.26 8.25 11.34
C GLU A 22 3.63 9.53 11.90
N LEU A 23 2.61 10.11 11.25
CA LEU A 23 1.99 11.34 11.74
C LEU A 23 1.30 11.11 13.10
N PRO A 24 1.53 11.97 14.11
CA PRO A 24 0.90 11.83 15.43
C PRO A 24 -0.64 11.89 15.39
N SER A 25 -1.21 12.49 14.35
CA SER A 25 -2.65 12.59 14.12
C SER A 25 -3.26 11.32 13.52
N THR A 26 -2.44 10.37 13.09
CA THR A 26 -2.92 9.15 12.44
C THR A 26 -3.43 8.16 13.49
N PRO A 27 -4.71 7.74 13.39
CA PRO A 27 -5.25 6.71 14.28
C PRO A 27 -4.45 5.39 14.16
N PRO A 28 -4.20 4.66 15.27
CA PRO A 28 -3.40 3.43 15.25
C PRO A 28 -3.90 2.36 14.27
N VAL A 29 -5.22 2.26 14.07
CA VAL A 29 -5.81 1.35 13.08
C VAL A 29 -5.37 1.68 11.65
N LEU A 30 -5.28 2.97 11.32
CA LEU A 30 -4.86 3.43 10.00
C LEU A 30 -3.33 3.36 9.83
N THR A 31 -2.56 3.44 10.92
CA THR A 31 -1.10 3.21 10.91
C THR A 31 -0.78 1.78 10.46
N SER A 32 -1.51 0.77 10.98
CA SER A 32 -1.30 -0.63 10.56
C SER A 32 -1.68 -0.81 9.10
N GLU A 33 -2.88 -0.37 8.70
CA GLU A 33 -3.35 -0.50 7.32
C GLU A 33 -2.45 0.20 6.32
N ALA A 34 -1.91 1.38 6.65
CA ALA A 34 -1.01 2.11 5.76
C ALA A 34 0.29 1.33 5.52
N ARG A 35 0.88 0.76 6.57
CA ARG A 35 2.11 -0.06 6.45
C ARG A 35 1.86 -1.35 5.69
N ASP A 36 0.75 -2.03 5.95
CA ASP A 36 0.39 -3.25 5.23
C ASP A 36 0.23 -2.97 3.72
N HIS A 37 -0.42 -1.86 3.36
CA HIS A 37 -0.54 -1.44 1.96
C HIS A 37 0.81 -1.03 1.34
N ALA A 38 1.72 -0.41 2.10
CA ALA A 38 3.06 -0.09 1.62
C ALA A 38 3.85 -1.37 1.28
N VAL A 39 3.79 -2.40 2.14
CA VAL A 39 4.41 -3.71 1.90
C VAL A 39 3.84 -4.36 0.64
N ILE A 40 2.51 -4.42 0.49
CA ILE A 40 1.86 -5.00 -0.70
C ILE A 40 2.33 -4.31 -1.99
N LEU A 41 2.50 -2.99 -1.96
CA LEU A 41 2.98 -2.23 -3.12
C LEU A 41 4.44 -2.56 -3.45
N LEU A 42 5.30 -2.71 -2.45
CA LEU A 42 6.72 -3.05 -2.65
C LEU A 42 6.89 -4.48 -3.13
N ASP A 43 6.16 -5.44 -2.55
CA ASP A 43 6.16 -6.84 -2.98
C ASP A 43 5.73 -6.97 -4.45
N ALA A 44 4.69 -6.24 -4.86
CA ALA A 44 4.25 -6.19 -6.25
C ALA A 44 5.35 -5.67 -7.21
N VAL A 45 6.12 -4.69 -6.77
CA VAL A 45 7.26 -4.18 -7.56
C VAL A 45 8.38 -5.22 -7.66
N GLU A 46 8.71 -5.91 -6.57
CA GLU A 46 9.78 -6.92 -6.53
C GLU A 46 9.44 -8.17 -7.34
N GLU A 47 8.20 -8.65 -7.27
CA GLU A 47 7.75 -9.82 -8.03
C GLU A 47 7.56 -9.51 -9.54
N GLY A 48 7.63 -8.24 -9.95
CA GLY A 48 7.26 -7.80 -11.29
C GLY A 48 5.78 -8.03 -11.59
N ASP A 49 4.99 -8.25 -10.54
CA ASP A 49 3.60 -8.65 -10.58
C ASP A 49 2.76 -7.40 -10.32
N GLU A 50 1.86 -7.06 -11.24
CA GLU A 50 0.97 -5.91 -11.05
C GLU A 50 0.25 -6.05 -9.69
N PRO A 51 0.17 -4.98 -8.87
CA PRO A 51 -0.39 -5.08 -7.53
C PRO A 51 -1.81 -5.64 -7.59
N ARG A 52 -1.94 -6.92 -7.22
CA ARG A 52 -3.21 -7.64 -7.23
C ARG A 52 -4.10 -6.94 -6.23
N ARG A 53 -5.29 -6.51 -6.67
CA ARG A 53 -6.28 -5.89 -5.79
C ARG A 53 -6.57 -6.84 -4.63
N HIS A 54 -5.96 -6.59 -3.48
CA HIS A 54 -6.33 -7.26 -2.25
C HIS A 54 -7.72 -6.72 -1.88
N ARG A 55 -8.75 -7.47 -2.23
CA ARG A 55 -10.10 -7.20 -1.76
C ARG A 55 -10.09 -7.59 -0.28
N PRO A 56 -10.40 -6.67 0.65
CA PRO A 56 -10.59 -7.08 2.04
C PRO A 56 -11.79 -8.03 2.06
N ASP A 57 -11.58 -9.24 2.57
CA ASP A 57 -12.66 -10.20 2.79
C ASP A 57 -13.58 -9.63 3.87
N THR A 58 -14.63 -8.95 3.44
CA THR A 58 -15.81 -8.71 4.28
C THR A 58 -16.60 -10.02 4.34
N ALA A 59 -16.07 -11.02 5.05
CA ALA A 59 -16.81 -12.21 5.43
C ALA A 59 -17.46 -11.95 6.80
N ARG A 60 -18.78 -12.03 6.78
CA ARG A 60 -19.73 -11.80 7.86
C ARG A 60 -19.94 -13.08 8.67
#